data_AF-A0A0D2P2L1-F1
#
_entry.id   AF-A0A0D2P2L1-F1
#
_cell.length_a   1.000
_cell.length_b   1.000
_cell.length_c   1.000
_cell.angle_alpha   90.00
_cell.angle_beta   90.00
_cell.angle_gamma   90.00
#
_symmetry.space_group_name_H-M   'P 1'
#
loop_
_entity.id
_entity.type
_entity.pdbx_description
1 polymer ?
#
loop_
_entity_poly.entity_id
_entity_poly.type
_entity_poly.pdbx_seq_one_letter_code
_entity_poly.pdbx_strand_id
1 'polypeptide(L)'
;MTFNDDNNDDEGGEVVPELKLRVEGDDDVNEKRVSLRQRLLEECEAEENNSLLKEPGFSSQSRRSIWYWIKLGILLTFLGLLVAVFLKWVGPFFMDKELMPLIKWEMATFSTPMLAVLIFASVALFPTIFLPSSPSMWVAGMAFGYGFGFLLIISAAAVGVSLPFFIGSLFLHRIQGWLEKYPKKAAFLRAAGGGNWLHQFKAVALIRLSPFPYILYNYCAVATHVEYGPYILGSLVGMVPEIFISIYT
;
A
#
# COMPACT_ATOMS: atom_id res chain seq x y z
N MET A 1 31.66 -92.05 -17.03
CA MET A 1 32.06 -93.30 -17.68
C MET A 1 31.92 -93.06 -19.17
N THR A 2 33.06 -93.15 -19.84
CA THR A 2 33.31 -92.90 -21.27
C THR A 2 32.44 -93.75 -22.18
N PHE A 3 32.02 -93.20 -23.33
CA PHE A 3 32.26 -93.84 -24.62
C PHE A 3 32.36 -92.76 -25.70
N ASN A 4 33.54 -92.74 -26.33
CA ASN A 4 33.94 -91.93 -27.47
C ASN A 4 33.38 -92.52 -28.78
N ASP A 5 33.45 -91.71 -29.84
CA ASP A 5 34.12 -91.98 -31.12
C ASP A 5 33.24 -91.53 -32.30
N ASP A 6 33.75 -91.04 -33.42
CA ASP A 6 34.96 -90.29 -33.75
C ASP A 6 34.69 -89.85 -35.21
N ASN A 7 34.94 -88.57 -35.49
CA ASN A 7 35.49 -87.97 -36.70
C ASN A 7 35.09 -88.34 -38.16
N ASN A 8 35.13 -87.27 -38.97
CA ASN A 8 35.53 -87.15 -40.39
C ASN A 8 34.45 -87.38 -41.48
N ASP A 9 34.23 -86.52 -42.49
CA ASP A 9 35.04 -85.47 -43.13
C ASP A 9 34.18 -84.36 -43.80
N ASP A 10 34.84 -83.19 -43.92
CA ASP A 10 34.85 -82.19 -44.99
C ASP A 10 33.70 -81.22 -45.36
N GLU A 11 34.09 -79.95 -45.25
CA GLU A 11 33.88 -78.78 -46.11
C GLU A 11 32.45 -78.31 -46.49
N GLY A 12 32.08 -77.19 -45.86
CA GLY A 12 31.97 -75.92 -46.58
C GLY A 12 30.79 -75.74 -47.53
N GLY A 13 29.77 -75.00 -47.07
CA GLY A 13 28.71 -74.54 -47.96
C GLY A 13 27.47 -74.03 -47.25
N GLU A 14 27.60 -72.86 -46.64
CA GLU A 14 26.49 -72.03 -46.19
C GLU A 14 25.51 -71.75 -47.35
N VAL A 15 24.26 -72.24 -47.26
CA VAL A 15 23.08 -71.64 -47.91
C VAL A 15 21.80 -72.20 -47.28
N VAL A 16 21.12 -71.34 -46.53
CA VAL A 16 19.79 -71.52 -45.95
C VAL A 16 18.72 -71.59 -47.06
N PRO A 17 17.66 -72.41 -46.90
CA PRO A 17 16.32 -71.84 -47.08
C PRO A 17 15.34 -72.32 -46.01
N GLU A 18 14.79 -71.36 -45.25
CA GLU A 18 13.41 -70.88 -45.36
C GLU A 18 12.39 -71.67 -44.53
N LEU A 19 12.16 -71.16 -43.31
CA LEU A 19 10.93 -71.42 -42.57
C LEU A 19 9.76 -70.77 -43.31
N LYS A 20 8.92 -71.62 -43.90
CA LYS A 20 7.60 -71.25 -44.43
C LYS A 20 6.67 -70.90 -43.27
N LEU A 21 6.69 -69.63 -42.85
CA LEU A 21 5.79 -69.10 -41.84
C LEU A 21 4.50 -68.65 -42.53
N ARG A 22 3.40 -69.21 -42.02
CA ARG A 22 2.03 -69.09 -42.49
C ARG A 22 1.61 -67.61 -42.59
N VAL A 23 1.27 -67.18 -43.80
CA VAL A 23 0.69 -65.87 -44.10
C VAL A 23 -0.74 -65.83 -43.60
N GLU A 24 -1.00 -65.02 -42.58
CA GLU A 24 -2.33 -64.54 -42.25
C GLU A 24 -2.20 -63.18 -41.53
N GLY A 25 -2.55 -62.08 -42.22
CA GLY A 25 -2.79 -60.79 -41.56
C GLY A 25 -2.01 -59.55 -42.01
N ASP A 26 -1.49 -59.47 -43.25
CA ASP A 26 -0.79 -58.26 -43.71
C ASP A 26 -1.73 -57.13 -44.20
N ASP A 27 -2.96 -57.47 -44.60
CA ASP A 27 -3.93 -56.49 -45.11
C ASP A 27 -4.56 -55.65 -43.98
N ASP A 28 -4.77 -56.23 -42.79
CA ASP A 28 -5.41 -55.56 -41.64
C ASP A 28 -4.50 -54.48 -41.02
N VAL A 29 -3.19 -54.70 -40.99
CA VAL A 29 -2.23 -53.75 -40.40
C VAL A 29 -2.04 -52.51 -41.28
N ASN A 30 -2.08 -52.69 -42.61
CA ASN A 30 -1.94 -51.58 -43.54
C ASN A 30 -3.20 -50.71 -43.56
N GLU A 31 -4.39 -51.33 -43.56
CA GLU A 31 -5.68 -50.62 -43.45
C GLU A 31 -5.80 -49.85 -42.13
N LYS A 32 -5.30 -50.43 -41.03
CA LYS A 32 -5.27 -49.77 -39.71
C LYS A 32 -4.30 -48.59 -39.65
N ARG A 33 -3.17 -48.65 -40.37
CA ARG A 33 -2.24 -47.51 -40.46
C ARG A 33 -2.77 -46.38 -41.34
N VAL A 34 -3.43 -46.72 -42.44
CA VAL A 34 -4.07 -45.74 -43.32
C VAL A 34 -5.21 -45.03 -42.58
N SER A 35 -6.07 -45.77 -41.88
CA SER A 35 -7.16 -45.17 -41.08
C SER A 35 -6.66 -44.33 -39.89
N LEU A 36 -5.55 -44.73 -39.24
CA LEU A 36 -4.95 -43.93 -38.16
C LEU A 36 -4.37 -42.61 -38.68
N ARG A 37 -3.69 -42.63 -39.83
CA ARG A 37 -3.17 -41.40 -40.46
C ARG A 37 -4.28 -40.46 -40.89
N GLN A 38 -5.38 -41.01 -41.40
CA GLN A 38 -6.53 -40.22 -41.81
C GLN A 38 -7.21 -39.54 -40.62
N ARG A 39 -7.34 -40.24 -39.48
CA ARG A 39 -7.84 -39.64 -38.23
C ARG A 39 -6.92 -38.55 -37.68
N LEU A 40 -5.60 -38.73 -37.75
CA LEU A 40 -4.67 -37.71 -37.29
C LEU A 40 -4.68 -36.45 -38.19
N LEU A 41 -4.89 -36.63 -39.49
CA LEU A 41 -5.08 -35.50 -40.41
C LEU A 41 -6.40 -34.78 -40.17
N GLU A 42 -7.49 -35.52 -39.92
CA GLU A 42 -8.78 -34.93 -39.54
C GLU A 42 -8.71 -34.21 -38.18
N GLU A 43 -7.97 -34.73 -37.20
CA GLU A 43 -7.73 -34.06 -35.93
C GLU A 43 -6.87 -32.80 -36.08
N CYS A 44 -5.82 -32.84 -36.91
CA CYS A 44 -5.00 -31.66 -37.21
C CYS A 44 -5.79 -30.58 -37.97
N GLU A 45 -6.59 -30.96 -38.97
CA GLU A 45 -7.46 -30.02 -39.69
C GLU A 45 -8.58 -29.49 -38.77
N ALA A 46 -9.10 -30.32 -37.85
CA ALA A 46 -10.07 -29.87 -36.86
C ALA A 46 -9.47 -28.89 -35.84
N GLU A 47 -8.23 -29.11 -35.39
CA GLU A 47 -7.49 -28.18 -34.52
C GLU A 47 -7.15 -26.88 -35.25
N GLU A 48 -6.71 -26.96 -36.51
CA GLU A 48 -6.39 -25.79 -37.34
C GLU A 48 -7.65 -24.96 -37.61
N ASN A 49 -8.77 -25.60 -37.99
CA ASN A 49 -10.05 -24.93 -38.20
C ASN A 49 -10.61 -24.31 -36.90
N ASN A 50 -10.45 -24.96 -35.74
CA ASN A 50 -10.84 -24.37 -34.45
C ASN A 50 -9.97 -23.16 -34.08
N SER A 51 -8.70 -23.15 -34.50
CA SER A 51 -7.78 -22.04 -34.26
C SER A 51 -8.07 -20.84 -35.18
N LEU A 52 -8.49 -21.08 -36.42
CA LEU A 52 -8.80 -20.05 -37.42
C LEU A 52 -10.20 -19.42 -37.23
N LEU A 53 -11.17 -20.16 -36.69
CA LEU A 53 -12.49 -19.64 -36.31
C LEU A 53 -12.51 -18.88 -34.99
N LYS A 54 -11.41 -18.91 -34.22
CA LYS A 54 -11.25 -18.15 -32.99
C LYS A 54 -10.77 -16.74 -33.31
N GLU A 55 -11.63 -15.95 -33.96
CA GLU A 55 -11.45 -14.50 -33.95
C GLU A 55 -11.30 -14.05 -32.50
N PRO A 56 -10.31 -13.19 -32.16
CA PRO A 56 -10.17 -12.67 -30.82
C PRO A 56 -11.37 -11.77 -30.55
N GLY A 57 -12.38 -12.31 -29.86
CA GLY A 57 -13.51 -11.58 -29.30
C GLY A 57 -13.06 -10.60 -28.21
N PHE A 58 -12.27 -9.60 -28.59
CA PHE A 58 -11.78 -8.51 -27.75
C PHE A 58 -12.67 -7.29 -27.98
N SER A 59 -13.91 -7.25 -27.49
CA SER A 59 -14.67 -6.00 -27.63
C SER A 59 -15.78 -5.65 -26.64
N SER A 60 -16.24 -6.54 -25.74
CA SER A 60 -17.33 -6.14 -24.81
C SER A 60 -16.87 -5.92 -23.36
N GLN A 61 -16.02 -6.80 -22.81
CA GLN A 61 -15.61 -6.74 -21.40
C GLN A 61 -14.46 -5.76 -21.15
N SER A 62 -13.51 -5.67 -22.10
CA SER A 62 -12.41 -4.69 -22.10
C SER A 62 -12.91 -3.25 -22.24
N ARG A 63 -13.91 -3.01 -23.12
CA ARG A 63 -14.53 -1.69 -23.32
C ARG A 63 -15.22 -1.15 -22.07
N ARG A 64 -15.93 -1.99 -21.30
CA ARG A 64 -16.56 -1.57 -20.01
C ARG A 64 -15.52 -1.21 -18.95
N SER A 65 -14.41 -1.94 -18.88
CA SER A 65 -13.31 -1.64 -17.94
C SER A 65 -12.60 -0.33 -18.30
N ILE A 66 -12.29 -0.11 -19.58
CA ILE A 66 -11.65 1.13 -20.06
C ILE A 66 -12.55 2.35 -19.80
N TRP A 67 -13.85 2.25 -20.05
CA TRP A 67 -14.80 3.32 -19.73
C TRP A 67 -14.90 3.63 -18.23
N TYR A 68 -14.75 2.62 -17.37
CA TYR A 68 -14.69 2.83 -15.92
C TYR A 68 -13.44 3.61 -15.52
N TRP A 69 -12.26 3.27 -16.06
CA TRP A 69 -11.02 3.99 -15.80
C TRP A 69 -11.02 5.42 -16.37
N ILE A 70 -11.60 5.63 -17.54
CA ILE A 70 -11.80 6.97 -18.11
C ILE A 70 -12.73 7.80 -17.21
N LYS A 71 -13.86 7.23 -16.78
CA LYS A 71 -14.81 7.91 -15.88
C LYS A 71 -14.17 8.22 -14.53
N LEU A 72 -13.34 7.32 -14.00
CA LEU A 72 -12.57 7.54 -12.77
C LEU A 72 -11.53 8.66 -12.94
N GLY A 73 -10.82 8.69 -14.07
CA GLY A 73 -9.86 9.75 -14.39
C GLY A 73 -10.52 11.12 -14.54
N ILE A 74 -11.68 11.20 -15.20
CA ILE A 74 -12.47 12.42 -15.31
C ILE A 74 -12.98 12.88 -13.94
N LEU A 75 -13.45 11.96 -13.10
CA LEU A 75 -13.88 12.29 -11.73
C LEU A 75 -12.71 12.82 -10.88
N LEU A 76 -11.54 12.18 -10.95
CA LEU A 76 -10.36 12.60 -10.20
C LEU A 76 -9.84 13.97 -10.65
N THR A 77 -9.85 14.23 -11.95
CA THR A 77 -9.44 15.53 -12.52
C THR A 77 -10.43 16.63 -12.16
N PHE A 78 -11.73 16.36 -12.23
CA PHE A 78 -12.76 17.30 -11.80
C PHE A 78 -12.67 17.59 -10.29
N LEU A 79 -12.46 16.56 -9.47
CA LEU A 79 -12.26 16.72 -8.03
C LEU A 79 -10.97 17.50 -7.72
N GLY A 80 -9.88 17.22 -8.43
CA GLY A 80 -8.63 17.96 -8.33
C GLY A 80 -8.78 19.43 -8.71
N LEU A 81 -9.54 19.73 -9.77
CA LEU A 81 -9.86 21.10 -10.20
C LEU A 81 -10.70 21.82 -9.13
N LEU A 82 -11.72 21.17 -8.59
CA LEU A 82 -12.54 21.69 -7.49
C LEU A 82 -11.68 22.02 -6.27
N VAL A 83 -10.77 21.11 -5.88
CA VAL A 83 -9.83 21.33 -4.79
C VAL A 83 -8.89 22.50 -5.11
N ALA A 84 -8.38 22.62 -6.33
CA ALA A 84 -7.50 23.71 -6.74
C ALA A 84 -8.23 25.07 -6.73
N VAL A 85 -9.47 25.14 -7.23
CA VAL A 85 -10.29 26.35 -7.18
C VAL A 85 -10.62 26.72 -5.73
N PHE A 86 -10.99 25.74 -4.90
CA PHE A 86 -11.25 25.96 -3.48
C PHE A 86 -10.00 26.48 -2.76
N LEU A 87 -8.84 25.87 -2.99
CA LEU A 87 -7.57 26.31 -2.41
C LEU A 87 -7.12 27.69 -2.92
N LYS A 88 -7.44 28.05 -4.16
CA LYS A 88 -7.02 29.33 -4.75
C LYS A 88 -7.95 30.49 -4.41
N TRP A 89 -9.24 30.23 -4.22
CA TRP A 89 -10.25 31.27 -3.96
C TRP A 89 -10.79 31.25 -2.53
N VAL A 90 -11.20 30.09 -2.03
CA VAL A 90 -11.81 29.99 -0.70
C VAL A 90 -10.76 30.03 0.41
N GLY A 91 -9.60 29.39 0.18
CA GLY A 91 -8.47 29.41 1.13
C GLY A 91 -8.01 30.82 1.51
N PRO A 92 -7.54 31.64 0.55
CA PRO A 92 -7.08 33.00 0.82
C PRO A 92 -8.20 33.89 1.35
N PHE A 93 -9.41 33.76 0.78
CA PHE A 93 -10.54 34.56 1.23
C PHE A 93 -10.88 34.32 2.70
N PHE A 94 -10.94 33.06 3.15
CA PHE A 94 -11.25 32.74 4.54
C PHE A 94 -10.12 33.18 5.49
N MET A 95 -8.86 33.01 5.07
CA MET A 95 -7.70 33.43 5.86
C MET A 95 -7.67 34.95 6.05
N ASP A 96 -7.82 35.72 4.97
CA ASP A 96 -7.70 37.17 5.00
C ASP A 96 -8.91 37.87 5.65
N LYS A 97 -10.12 37.31 5.45
CA LYS A 97 -11.37 37.95 5.91
C LYS A 97 -11.79 37.57 7.32
N GLU A 98 -11.59 36.33 7.73
CA GLU A 98 -12.10 35.82 9.01
C GLU A 98 -10.96 35.50 9.95
N LEU A 99 -9.97 34.72 9.50
CA LEU A 99 -8.94 34.18 10.39
C LEU A 99 -7.96 35.25 10.90
N MET A 100 -7.41 36.07 10.01
CA MET A 100 -6.45 37.12 10.37
C MET A 100 -7.02 38.21 11.29
N PRO A 101 -8.22 38.78 11.04
CA PRO A 101 -8.79 39.75 11.97
C PRO A 101 -9.19 39.10 13.30
N LEU A 102 -9.63 37.85 13.31
CA LEU A 102 -9.90 37.11 14.55
C LEU A 102 -8.63 36.95 15.39
N ILE A 103 -7.51 36.53 14.79
CA ILE A 103 -6.22 36.38 15.47
C ILE A 103 -5.73 37.73 16.03
N LYS A 104 -5.85 38.81 15.24
CA LYS A 104 -5.48 40.16 15.70
C LYS A 104 -6.37 40.62 16.85
N TRP A 105 -7.67 40.35 16.78
CA TRP A 105 -8.62 40.65 17.85
C TRP A 105 -8.30 39.85 19.10
N GLU A 106 -7.99 38.55 18.98
CA GLU A 106 -7.60 37.69 20.10
C GLU A 106 -6.35 38.22 20.80
N MET A 107 -5.30 38.54 20.03
CA MET A 107 -4.06 39.13 20.58
C MET A 107 -4.28 40.50 21.23
N ALA A 108 -5.23 41.30 20.72
CA ALA A 108 -5.54 42.62 21.29
C ALA A 108 -6.47 42.53 22.52
N THR A 109 -7.29 41.49 22.61
CA THR A 109 -8.31 41.33 23.66
C THR A 109 -7.73 40.67 24.91
N PHE A 110 -6.84 39.69 24.74
CA PHE A 110 -6.31 38.92 25.86
C PHE A 110 -4.95 39.43 26.33
N SER A 111 -4.73 39.35 27.65
CA SER A 111 -3.41 39.59 28.22
C SER A 111 -2.43 38.47 27.85
N THR A 112 -1.14 38.79 27.82
CA THR A 112 -0.06 37.84 27.49
C THR A 112 -0.14 36.49 28.23
N PRO A 113 -0.36 36.42 29.57
CA PRO A 113 -0.45 35.12 30.24
C PRO A 113 -1.72 34.34 29.86
N MET A 114 -2.85 35.02 29.64
CA MET A 114 -4.09 34.37 29.21
C MET A 114 -3.95 33.81 27.80
N LEU A 115 -3.33 34.57 26.90
CA LEU A 115 -3.04 34.14 25.54
C LEU A 115 -2.13 32.90 25.52
N ALA A 116 -1.12 32.84 26.39
CA ALA A 116 -0.26 31.66 26.52
C ALA A 116 -1.06 30.41 26.89
N VAL A 117 -2.01 30.52 27.83
CA VAL A 117 -2.87 29.41 28.25
C VAL A 117 -3.81 28.99 27.12
N LEU A 118 -4.43 29.93 26.41
CA LEU A 118 -5.33 29.64 25.28
C LEU A 118 -4.59 28.94 24.13
N ILE A 119 -3.41 29.42 23.77
CA ILE A 119 -2.57 28.80 22.74
C ILE A 119 -2.14 27.40 23.20
N PHE A 120 -1.67 27.26 24.44
CA PHE A 120 -1.27 25.96 24.97
C PHE A 120 -2.43 24.96 24.93
N ALA A 121 -3.61 25.37 25.42
CA ALA A 121 -4.81 24.54 25.44
C ALA A 121 -5.26 24.16 24.02
N SER A 122 -5.26 25.10 23.08
CA SER A 122 -5.67 24.83 21.69
C SER A 122 -4.69 23.88 20.98
N VAL A 123 -3.38 24.11 21.07
CA VAL A 123 -2.37 23.21 20.48
C VAL A 123 -2.41 21.81 21.11
N ALA A 124 -2.71 21.71 22.40
CA ALA A 124 -2.85 20.42 23.09
C ALA A 124 -4.16 19.68 22.74
N LEU A 125 -5.29 20.39 22.62
CA LEU A 125 -6.60 19.75 22.47
C LEU A 125 -6.99 19.52 21.01
N PHE A 126 -6.64 20.43 20.10
CA PHE A 126 -7.09 20.38 18.70
C PHE A 126 -6.71 19.08 17.98
N PRO A 127 -5.48 18.53 18.13
CA PRO A 127 -5.13 17.23 17.55
C PRO A 127 -6.01 16.07 18.03
N THR A 128 -6.59 16.17 19.23
CA THR A 128 -7.48 15.17 19.82
C THR A 128 -8.91 15.24 19.27
N ILE A 129 -9.30 16.37 18.68
CA ILE A 129 -10.63 16.57 18.10
C ILE A 129 -10.57 16.78 16.57
N PHE A 130 -9.45 16.39 15.94
CA PHE A 130 -9.21 16.53 14.51
C PHE A 130 -9.29 17.99 13.98
N LEU A 131 -9.04 18.97 14.85
CA LEU A 131 -8.94 20.37 14.46
C LEU A 131 -7.49 20.75 14.11
N PRO A 132 -7.27 21.65 13.14
CA PRO A 132 -5.94 22.13 12.79
C PRO A 132 -5.37 23.06 13.88
N SER A 133 -4.17 22.76 14.36
CA SER A 133 -3.45 23.59 15.34
C SER A 133 -2.67 24.76 14.72
N SER A 134 -2.57 24.82 13.38
CA SER A 134 -1.79 25.83 12.66
C SER A 134 -2.12 27.27 13.05
N PRO A 135 -3.40 27.70 13.15
CA PRO A 135 -3.72 29.07 13.56
C PRO A 135 -3.11 29.44 14.92
N SER A 136 -3.27 28.57 15.93
CA SER A 136 -2.72 28.78 17.27
C SER A 136 -1.18 28.85 17.27
N MET A 137 -0.53 28.05 16.42
CA MET A 137 0.93 28.08 16.29
C MET A 137 1.43 29.41 15.69
N TRP A 138 0.69 29.99 14.74
CA TRP A 138 0.98 31.32 14.19
C TRP A 138 0.84 32.40 15.26
N VAL A 139 -0.24 32.36 16.06
CA VAL A 139 -0.46 33.29 17.17
C VAL A 139 0.69 33.20 18.18
N ALA A 140 1.15 31.98 18.50
CA ALA A 140 2.28 31.78 19.41
C ALA A 140 3.55 32.46 18.90
N GLY A 141 3.84 32.33 17.60
CA GLY A 141 4.99 32.98 16.97
C GLY A 141 4.89 34.49 16.96
N MET A 142 3.72 35.03 16.60
CA MET A 142 3.48 36.48 16.57
C MET A 142 3.51 37.12 17.96
N ALA A 143 2.96 36.44 18.99
CA ALA A 143 2.80 37.03 20.32
C ALA A 143 4.02 36.82 21.24
N PHE A 144 4.72 35.69 21.14
CA PHE A 144 5.84 35.33 22.03
C PHE A 144 7.19 35.26 21.33
N GLY A 145 7.22 35.46 20.02
CA GLY A 145 8.43 35.35 19.19
C GLY A 145 8.88 33.90 19.00
N TYR A 146 9.97 33.74 18.24
CA TYR A 146 10.43 32.43 17.78
C TYR A 146 10.86 31.48 18.91
N GLY A 147 11.60 31.98 19.91
CA GLY A 147 12.13 31.16 20.99
C GLY A 147 11.05 30.69 21.96
N PHE A 148 10.35 31.63 22.60
CA PHE A 148 9.31 31.30 23.58
C PHE A 148 8.07 30.67 22.93
N GLY A 149 7.70 31.11 21.72
CA GLY A 149 6.63 30.48 20.94
C GLY A 149 6.93 29.02 20.63
N PHE A 150 8.17 28.69 20.20
CA PHE A 150 8.60 27.31 19.99
C PHE A 150 8.51 26.46 21.26
N LEU A 151 9.01 26.97 22.40
CA LEU A 151 8.96 26.27 23.68
C LEU A 151 7.52 26.02 24.15
N LEU A 152 6.62 26.99 23.92
CA LEU A 152 5.21 26.86 24.23
C LEU A 152 4.55 25.79 23.34
N ILE A 153 4.79 25.86 22.02
CA ILE A 153 4.18 24.92 21.07
C ILE A 153 4.69 23.50 21.30
N ILE A 154 6.00 23.29 21.49
CA ILE A 154 6.57 21.95 21.65
C ILE A 154 6.09 21.29 22.95
N SER A 155 5.93 22.06 24.04
CA SER A 155 5.39 21.56 25.31
C SER A 155 3.89 21.25 25.22
N ALA A 156 3.11 22.10 24.54
CA ALA A 156 1.70 21.84 24.27
C ALA A 156 1.50 20.63 23.34
N ALA A 157 2.34 20.50 22.30
CA ALA A 157 2.32 19.40 21.36
C ALA A 157 2.63 18.07 22.06
N ALA A 158 3.53 18.05 23.06
CA ALA A 158 3.76 16.88 23.89
C ALA A 158 2.45 16.38 24.52
N VAL A 159 1.66 17.28 25.11
CA VAL A 159 0.35 16.93 25.66
C VAL A 159 -0.61 16.49 24.55
N GLY A 160 -0.64 17.20 23.43
CA GLY A 160 -1.57 16.93 22.33
C GLY A 160 -1.32 15.65 21.56
N VAL A 161 -0.11 15.10 21.56
CA VAL A 161 0.16 13.75 21.03
C VAL A 161 -0.04 12.67 22.08
N SER A 162 0.10 13.01 23.36
CA SER A 162 -0.08 12.08 24.48
C SER A 162 -1.55 11.75 24.70
N LEU A 163 -2.45 12.74 24.63
CA LEU A 163 -3.88 12.55 24.84
C LEU A 163 -4.47 11.48 23.89
N PRO A 164 -4.33 11.58 22.55
CA PRO A 164 -4.81 10.56 21.63
C PRO A 164 -4.15 9.19 21.81
N PHE A 165 -2.88 9.16 22.27
CA PHE A 165 -2.20 7.90 22.56
C PHE A 165 -2.92 7.17 23.69
N PHE A 166 -3.13 7.83 24.83
CA PHE A 166 -3.87 7.21 25.95
C PHE A 166 -5.35 6.95 25.62
N ILE A 167 -5.99 7.79 24.82
CA ILE A 167 -7.35 7.53 24.36
C ILE A 167 -7.37 6.31 23.42
N GLY A 168 -6.39 6.19 22.52
CA GLY A 168 -6.22 5.06 21.61
C GLY A 168 -5.99 3.75 22.35
N SER A 169 -5.33 3.77 23.51
CA SER A 169 -5.14 2.58 24.34
C SER A 169 -6.47 2.01 24.88
N LEU A 170 -7.43 2.89 25.21
CA LEU A 170 -8.76 2.48 25.68
C LEU A 170 -9.61 1.83 24.58
N PHE A 171 -9.44 2.27 23.33
CA PHE A 171 -10.19 1.78 22.18
C PHE A 171 -9.41 0.79 21.30
N LEU A 172 -8.34 0.19 21.83
CA LEU A 172 -7.38 -0.63 21.09
C LEU A 172 -8.03 -1.73 20.25
N HIS A 173 -8.99 -2.47 20.83
CA HIS A 173 -9.67 -3.57 20.13
C HIS A 173 -10.46 -3.08 18.90
N ARG A 174 -11.10 -1.91 19.00
CA ARG A 174 -11.88 -1.32 17.89
C ARG A 174 -10.97 -0.76 16.80
N ILE A 175 -9.83 -0.17 17.19
CA ILE A 175 -8.82 0.32 16.26
C ILE A 175 -8.17 -0.84 15.51
N GLN A 176 -7.83 -1.93 16.19
CA GLN A 176 -7.27 -3.13 15.56
C GLN A 176 -8.23 -3.72 14.51
N GLY A 177 -9.52 -3.91 14.86
CA GLY A 177 -10.51 -4.41 13.91
C GLY A 177 -10.79 -3.45 12.73
N TRP A 178 -10.66 -2.13 12.94
CA TRP A 178 -10.73 -1.17 11.83
C TRP A 178 -9.48 -1.25 10.94
N LEU A 179 -8.30 -1.42 11.55
CA LEU A 179 -7.02 -1.45 10.87
C LEU A 179 -6.86 -2.72 10.01
N GLU A 180 -7.46 -3.84 10.41
CA GLU A 180 -7.55 -5.08 9.63
C GLU A 180 -8.28 -4.91 8.29
N LYS A 181 -9.20 -3.95 8.17
CA LYS A 181 -9.85 -3.62 6.89
C LYS A 181 -8.88 -2.97 5.89
N TYR A 182 -7.74 -2.47 6.36
CA TYR A 182 -6.72 -1.79 5.56
C TYR A 182 -5.32 -2.39 5.77
N PRO A 183 -5.08 -3.62 5.30
CA PRO A 183 -3.87 -4.40 5.64
C PRO A 183 -2.57 -3.71 5.24
N LYS A 184 -2.55 -2.94 4.14
CA LYS A 184 -1.35 -2.19 3.71
C LYS A 184 -0.96 -1.10 4.71
N LYS A 185 -1.94 -0.36 5.25
CA LYS A 185 -1.71 0.69 6.26
C LYS A 185 -1.37 0.06 7.61
N ALA A 186 -2.04 -1.05 7.94
CA ALA A 186 -1.77 -1.84 9.13
C ALA A 186 -0.34 -2.34 9.19
N ALA A 187 0.18 -2.87 8.07
CA ALA A 187 1.53 -3.40 7.99
C ALA A 187 2.58 -2.29 8.21
N PHE A 188 2.40 -1.12 7.59
CA PHE A 188 3.28 0.04 7.78
C PHE A 188 3.28 0.51 9.24
N LEU A 189 2.09 0.61 9.84
CA LEU A 189 1.92 1.01 11.22
C LEU A 189 2.53 -0.02 12.20
N ARG A 190 2.31 -1.32 11.98
CA ARG A 190 2.91 -2.41 12.77
C ARG A 190 4.43 -2.47 12.63
N ALA A 191 4.96 -2.20 11.43
CA ALA A 191 6.40 -2.11 11.21
C ALA A 191 7.05 -0.99 12.04
N ALA A 192 6.32 0.10 12.28
CA ALA A 192 6.80 1.20 13.12
C ALA A 192 6.90 0.84 14.61
N GLY A 193 6.11 -0.13 15.08
CA GLY A 193 6.19 -0.68 16.45
C GLY A 193 7.13 -1.86 16.61
N GLY A 194 7.73 -2.37 15.53
CA GLY A 194 8.69 -3.46 15.58
C GLY A 194 10.10 -2.99 16.01
N GLY A 195 10.80 -3.85 16.76
CA GLY A 195 12.22 -3.67 17.09
C GLY A 195 12.48 -2.88 18.37
N ASN A 196 13.76 -2.49 18.56
CA ASN A 196 14.23 -1.84 19.78
C ASN A 196 13.70 -0.40 19.93
N TRP A 197 13.76 0.14 21.14
CA TRP A 197 13.38 1.52 21.51
C TRP A 197 13.84 2.59 20.50
N LEU A 198 15.10 2.56 20.05
CA LEU A 198 15.64 3.50 19.06
C LEU A 198 15.03 3.35 17.66
N HIS A 199 14.67 2.13 17.25
CA HIS A 199 14.04 1.87 15.96
C HIS A 199 12.62 2.44 15.94
N GLN A 200 11.87 2.22 17.02
CA GLN A 200 10.54 2.79 17.19
C GLN A 200 10.60 4.33 17.17
N PHE A 201 11.56 4.94 17.86
CA PHE A 201 11.77 6.38 17.86
C PHE A 201 12.00 6.92 16.44
N LYS A 202 12.94 6.29 15.70
CA LYS A 202 13.23 6.68 14.31
C LYS A 202 12.03 6.49 13.41
N ALA A 203 11.29 5.40 13.55
CA ALA A 203 10.10 5.14 12.77
C ALA A 203 9.02 6.19 13.02
N VAL A 204 8.75 6.52 14.29
CA VAL A 204 7.81 7.58 14.67
C VAL A 204 8.21 8.92 14.04
N ALA A 205 9.47 9.33 14.19
CA ALA A 205 9.97 10.59 13.64
C ALA A 205 9.82 10.62 12.11
N LEU A 206 10.18 9.54 11.42
CA LEU A 206 10.03 9.43 9.97
C LEU A 206 8.57 9.51 9.54
N ILE A 207 7.65 8.90 10.28
CA ILE A 207 6.21 8.98 10.00
C ILE A 207 5.71 10.42 10.10
N ARG A 208 6.19 11.20 11.08
CA ARG A 208 5.85 12.62 11.24
C ARG A 208 6.38 13.49 10.11
N LEU A 209 7.58 13.17 9.60
CA LEU A 209 8.14 13.86 8.43
C LEU A 209 7.45 13.45 7.12
N SER A 210 6.86 12.25 7.09
CA SER A 210 6.14 11.77 5.91
C SER A 210 4.80 12.50 5.76
N PRO A 211 4.23 12.56 4.53
CA PRO A 211 2.89 13.11 4.30
C PRO A 211 1.76 12.22 4.84
N PHE A 212 2.07 11.29 5.76
CA PHE A 212 1.08 10.45 6.40
C PHE A 212 0.25 11.29 7.38
N PRO A 213 -1.09 11.17 7.38
CA PRO A 213 -1.96 11.92 8.28
C PRO A 213 -1.64 11.62 9.75
N TYR A 214 -0.93 12.54 10.40
CA TYR A 214 -0.41 12.35 11.75
C TYR A 214 -1.52 12.19 12.80
N ILE A 215 -2.70 12.77 12.57
CA ILE A 215 -3.84 12.65 13.50
C ILE A 215 -4.28 11.17 13.59
N LEU A 216 -4.28 10.43 12.48
CA LEU A 216 -4.56 8.99 12.50
C LEU A 216 -3.46 8.22 13.21
N TYR A 217 -2.20 8.61 13.01
CA TYR A 217 -1.07 7.99 13.68
C TYR A 217 -1.13 8.15 15.21
N ASN A 218 -1.53 9.32 15.71
CA ASN A 218 -1.62 9.59 17.15
C ASN A 218 -2.51 8.55 17.89
N TYR A 219 -3.63 8.12 17.28
CA TYR A 219 -4.51 7.09 17.84
C TYR A 219 -4.02 5.67 17.57
N CYS A 220 -3.46 5.43 16.38
CA CYS A 220 -3.03 4.09 15.97
C CYS A 220 -1.71 3.66 16.62
N ALA A 221 -0.90 4.60 17.12
CA ALA A 221 0.41 4.32 17.70
C ALA A 221 0.34 3.27 18.83
N VAL A 222 -0.69 3.30 19.68
CA VAL A 222 -0.87 2.26 20.71
C VAL A 222 -1.23 0.92 20.12
N ALA A 223 -2.11 0.90 19.11
CA ALA A 223 -2.50 -0.33 18.42
C ALA A 223 -1.31 -1.01 17.69
N THR A 224 -0.21 -0.28 17.49
CA THR A 224 1.02 -0.78 16.88
C THR A 224 2.05 -1.31 17.87
N HIS A 225 1.75 -1.35 19.17
CA HIS A 225 2.70 -1.76 20.22
C HIS A 225 3.96 -0.88 20.34
N VAL A 226 3.89 0.37 19.89
CA VAL A 226 4.97 1.35 20.12
C VAL A 226 4.96 1.74 21.60
N GLU A 227 6.13 1.72 22.23
CA GLU A 227 6.29 2.21 23.60
C GLU A 227 6.06 3.73 23.65
N TYR A 228 5.52 4.22 24.78
CA TYR A 228 5.21 5.65 24.92
C TYR A 228 6.46 6.55 24.82
N GLY A 229 7.61 6.11 25.35
CA GLY A 229 8.86 6.86 25.32
C GLY A 229 9.38 7.17 23.91
N PRO A 230 9.60 6.15 23.05
CA PRO A 230 9.94 6.35 21.65
C PRO A 230 8.89 7.17 20.89
N TYR A 231 7.61 6.97 21.20
CA TYR A 231 6.52 7.71 20.58
C TYR A 231 6.58 9.21 20.88
N ILE A 232 6.67 9.60 22.15
CA ILE A 232 6.66 11.02 22.55
C ILE A 232 7.92 11.72 22.01
N LEU A 233 9.09 11.11 22.18
CA LEU A 233 10.36 11.71 21.72
C LEU A 233 10.40 11.79 20.19
N GLY A 234 10.02 10.71 19.49
CA GLY A 234 10.02 10.68 18.04
C GLY A 234 9.02 11.68 17.46
N SER A 235 7.88 11.86 18.13
CA SER A 235 6.87 12.84 17.74
C SER A 235 7.37 14.27 17.91
N LEU A 236 7.95 14.59 19.07
CA LEU A 236 8.48 15.93 19.34
C LEU A 236 9.59 16.30 18.34
N VAL A 237 10.55 15.40 18.12
CA VAL A 237 11.63 15.60 17.15
C VAL A 237 11.08 15.72 15.73
N GLY A 238 10.12 14.86 15.35
CA GLY A 238 9.51 14.87 14.03
C GLY A 238 8.66 16.12 13.73
N MET A 239 8.11 16.77 14.77
CA MET A 239 7.31 17.99 14.65
C MET A 239 8.15 19.27 14.61
N VAL A 240 9.44 19.23 14.98
CA VAL A 240 10.31 20.41 14.98
C VAL A 240 10.29 21.18 13.64
N PRO A 241 10.45 20.54 12.47
CA PRO A 241 10.43 21.26 11.19
C PRO A 241 9.09 21.93 10.92
N GLU A 242 7.97 21.26 11.23
CA GLU A 242 6.62 21.78 11.06
C GLU A 242 6.36 23.00 11.96
N ILE A 243 6.81 22.93 13.22
CA ILE A 243 6.67 24.03 14.18
C ILE A 243 7.48 25.24 13.70
N PHE A 244 8.72 25.04 13.23
CA PHE A 244 9.49 26.14 12.66
C PHE A 244 8.78 26.78 11.47
N ILE A 245 8.34 26.00 10.49
CA ILE A 245 7.61 26.52 9.33
C ILE A 245 6.38 27.33 9.78
N SER A 246 5.64 26.80 10.75
CA SER A 246 4.44 27.48 11.26
C SER A 246 4.77 28.82 11.91
N ILE A 247 5.79 28.89 12.76
CA ILE A 247 6.15 30.14 13.46
C ILE A 247 6.73 31.18 12.48
N TYR A 248 7.31 30.76 11.35
CA TYR A 248 7.88 31.65 10.32
C TYR A 248 6.89 32.13 9.25
N THR A 249 5.68 31.55 9.19
CA THR A 249 4.65 31.90 8.20
C THR A 249 3.87 33.12 8.65
#